data_AF-A0A392QXH1-F1
#
_entry.id   AF-A0A392QXH1-F1
#
_cell.length_a   1.000
_cell.length_b   1.000
_cell.length_c   1.000
_cell.angle_alpha   90.00
_cell.angle_beta   90.00
_cell.angle_gamma   90.00
#
_symmetry.space_group_name_H-M   'P 1'
#
loop_
_entity.id
_entity.type
_entity.pdbx_description
1 polymer ?
#
loop_
_entity_poly.entity_id
_entity_poly.type
_entity_poly.pdbx_seq_one_letter_code
_entity_poly.pdbx_strand_id
1 'polypeptide(L)' 'MQYLREELSRIDETWTAARFDSLPHVVHILTSKDREGAAQYLKEQSDVVEEVVDEVVQSYHSGFNRAIQNYSQ' A
#
# COMPACT_ATOMS: atom_id res chain seq x y z
N MET A 1 -10.44 -2.20 -7.12
CA MET A 1 -10.96 -0.80 -7.20
C MET A 1 -11.81 -0.29 -6.03
N GLN A 2 -13.09 -0.66 -5.84
CA GLN A 2 -13.90 -0.05 -4.76
C GLN A 2 -13.48 -0.54 -3.36
N TYR A 3 -13.20 -1.84 -3.24
CA TYR A 3 -12.66 -2.45 -2.02
C TYR A 3 -11.28 -1.87 -1.64
N LEU A 4 -10.40 -1.76 -2.63
CA LEU A 4 -9.05 -1.22 -2.46
C LEU A 4 -9.05 0.26 -2.00
N ARG A 5 -10.03 1.05 -2.47
CA ARG A 5 -10.23 2.44 -2.01
C ARG A 5 -10.68 2.51 -0.55
N GLU A 6 -11.51 1.57 -0.10
CA GLU A 6 -11.91 1.48 1.30
C GLU A 6 -10.74 1.04 2.19
N GLU A 7 -9.90 0.13 1.73
CA GLU A 7 -8.70 -0.29 2.48
C GLU A 7 -7.64 0.83 2.53
N LEU A 8 -7.41 1.53 1.43
CA LEU A 8 -6.55 2.73 1.39
C LEU A 8 -7.01 3.81 2.36
N SER A 9 -8.32 3.98 2.56
CA SER A 9 -8.86 4.96 3.51
C SER A 9 -8.56 4.64 4.99
N ARG A 10 -8.12 3.41 5.29
CA ARG A 10 -7.72 2.97 6.63
C ARG A 10 -6.21 3.06 6.87
N ILE A 11 -5.44 3.40 5.84
CA ILE A 11 -4.00 3.61 5.93
C ILE A 11 -3.74 4.99 6.55
N ASP A 12 -2.77 5.04 7.46
CA ASP A 12 -2.38 6.28 8.13
C ASP A 12 -1.77 7.29 7.14
N GLU A 13 -2.01 8.59 7.37
CA GLU A 13 -1.49 9.67 6.52
C GLU A 13 0.04 9.67 6.40
N THR A 14 0.77 9.07 7.36
CA THR A 14 2.23 8.87 7.31
C THR A 14 2.71 8.15 6.04
N TRP A 15 1.88 7.33 5.41
CA TRP A 15 2.21 6.64 4.15
C TRP A 15 2.11 7.52 2.90
N THR A 16 1.53 8.72 3.01
CA THR A 16 1.42 9.68 1.90
C THR A 16 2.70 10.50 1.71
N ALA A 17 3.61 10.46 2.67
CA ALA A 17 4.89 11.16 2.59
C ALA A 17 5.74 10.59 1.44
N ALA A 18 6.49 11.47 0.76
CA ALA A 18 7.39 11.07 -0.33
C ALA A 18 8.47 10.07 0.09
N ARG A 19 8.72 9.93 1.39
CA ARG A 19 9.60 8.94 1.99
C ARG A 19 8.98 8.45 3.30
N PHE A 20 8.98 7.13 3.49
CA PHE A 20 8.58 6.53 4.75
C PHE A 20 9.63 6.80 5.84
N ASP A 21 9.25 7.52 6.90
CA ASP A 21 10.09 7.74 8.07
C ASP A 21 9.84 6.64 9.10
N SER A 22 10.75 5.68 9.20
CA SER A 22 10.56 4.50 10.03
C SER A 22 10.77 4.76 11.53
N LEU A 23 11.46 5.84 11.91
CA LEU A 23 11.89 6.05 13.28
C LEU A 23 10.72 6.23 14.27
N PRO A 24 9.68 7.05 13.98
CA PRO A 24 8.50 7.16 14.84
C PRO A 24 7.81 5.81 15.09
N HIS A 25 7.72 4.95 14.07
CA HIS A 25 7.09 3.63 14.18
C HIS A 25 7.93 2.68 15.04
N VAL A 26 9.25 2.68 14.88
CA VAL A 26 10.16 1.87 15.72
C VAL A 26 10.07 2.32 17.18
N VAL A 27 10.10 3.63 17.43
CA VAL A 27 9.95 4.17 18.79
C VAL A 27 8.59 3.78 19.38
N HIS A 28 7.51 3.89 18.61
CA HIS A 28 6.18 3.49 19.05
C HIS A 28 6.13 2.01 19.44
N ILE A 29 6.66 1.11 18.60
CA ILE A 29 6.68 -0.33 18.87
C ILE A 29 7.49 -0.64 20.14
N LEU A 30 8.68 -0.05 20.30
CA LEU A 30 9.53 -0.33 21.47
C LEU A 30 8.92 0.19 22.79
N THR A 31 8.21 1.31 22.72
CA THR A 31 7.57 1.96 23.87
C THR A 31 6.15 1.46 24.16
N SER A 32 5.52 0.74 23.24
CA SER A 32 4.18 0.17 23.41
C SER A 32 4.14 -0.93 24.49
N LYS A 33 2.98 -1.04 25.17
CA LYS A 33 2.67 -2.17 26.05
C LYS A 33 2.45 -3.46 25.24
N ASP A 34 1.84 -3.33 24.07
CA ASP A 34 1.63 -4.41 23.11
C ASP A 34 2.47 -4.16 21.87
N ARG A 35 3.67 -4.74 21.87
CA ARG A 35 4.65 -4.54 20.81
C ARG A 35 4.32 -5.36 19.57
N GLU A 36 3.83 -6.58 19.78
CA GLU A 36 3.46 -7.50 18.73
C GLU A 36 2.25 -6.97 17.97
N GLY A 37 1.21 -6.48 18.67
CA GLY A 37 0.06 -5.84 18.03
C GLY A 37 0.46 -4.58 17.25
N ALA A 38 1.33 -3.73 17.81
CA ALA A 38 1.82 -2.54 17.10
C ALA A 38 2.63 -2.88 15.84
N ALA A 39 3.47 -3.92 15.90
CA ALA A 39 4.22 -4.39 14.74
C ALA A 39 3.32 -5.04 13.69
N GLN A 40 2.34 -5.84 14.13
CA GLN A 40 1.36 -6.50 13.26
C GLN A 40 0.50 -5.47 12.53
N TYR A 41 0.03 -4.43 13.22
CA TYR A 41 -0.72 -3.34 12.62
C TYR A 41 0.09 -2.62 11.52
N LEU A 42 1.37 -2.33 11.77
CA LEU A 42 2.23 -1.70 10.77
C LEU A 42 2.45 -2.60 9.55
N LYS A 43 2.57 -3.91 9.78
CA LYS A 43 2.70 -4.91 8.71
C LYS A 43 1.43 -4.97 7.86
N GLU A 44 0.25 -4.99 8.47
CA GLU A 44 -1.03 -4.97 7.77
C GLU A 44 -1.18 -3.72 6.87
N GLN A 45 -0.79 -2.55 7.35
CA GLN A 45 -0.78 -1.34 6.52
C GLN A 45 0.18 -1.46 5.33
N SER A 46 1.38 -2.01 5.54
CA SER A 46 2.35 -2.24 4.47
C SER A 46 1.80 -3.19 3.40
N ASP A 47 1.10 -4.25 3.82
CA ASP A 47 0.55 -5.26 2.92
C ASP A 47 -0.56 -4.68 2.03
N VAL A 48 -1.42 -3.82 2.59
CA VAL A 48 -2.43 -3.08 1.81
C VAL A 48 -1.77 -2.17 0.77
N VAL A 49 -0.70 -1.45 1.15
CA VAL A 49 0.03 -0.60 0.19
C VAL A 49 0.63 -1.43 -0.94
N GLU A 50 1.19 -2.60 -0.64
CA GLU A 50 1.76 -3.52 -1.64
C GLU A 50 0.69 -4.01 -2.62
N GLU A 51 -0.48 -4.46 -2.13
CA GLU A 51 -1.59 -4.90 -2.99
C GLU A 51 -2.07 -3.78 -3.92
N VAL A 52 -2.14 -2.54 -3.42
CA VAL A 52 -2.52 -1.38 -4.22
C VAL A 52 -1.53 -1.13 -5.35
N VAL A 53 -0.24 -1.21 -5.06
CA VAL A 53 0.82 -1.02 -6.07
C VAL A 53 0.72 -2.10 -7.14
N ASP A 54 0.52 -3.35 -6.75
CA ASP A 54 0.35 -4.47 -7.68
C ASP A 54 -0.88 -4.29 -8.58
N GLU A 55 -2.04 -3.86 -8.04
CA GLU A 55 -3.24 -3.58 -8.85
C GLU A 55 -2.98 -2.46 -9.87
N VAL A 56 -2.25 -1.41 -9.49
CA VAL A 56 -1.89 -0.30 -10.40
C VAL A 56 -0.97 -0.80 -11.52
N VAL A 57 0.05 -1.58 -11.21
CA VAL A 57 0.98 -2.16 -12.19
C VAL A 57 0.23 -3.09 -13.15
N GLN A 58 -0.63 -3.97 -12.63
CA GLN A 58 -1.45 -4.86 -13.45
C GLN A 58 -2.43 -4.09 -14.36
N SER A 59 -3.06 -3.04 -13.83
CA SER A 59 -3.94 -2.16 -14.60
C SER A 59 -3.21 -1.44 -15.72
N TYR A 60 -1.98 -0.98 -15.45
CA TYR A 60 -1.11 -0.39 -16.47
C TYR A 60 -0.76 -1.39 -17.57
N HIS A 61 -0.29 -2.60 -17.21
CA HIS A 61 0.06 -3.63 -18.19
C HIS A 61 -1.15 -4.09 -19.03
N SER A 62 -2.31 -4.29 -18.41
CA SER A 62 -3.53 -4.68 -19.11
C SER A 62 -4.01 -3.59 -20.07
N GLY A 63 -3.98 -2.32 -19.64
CA GLY A 63 -4.30 -1.16 -20.48
C GLY A 63 -3.33 -1.00 -21.66
N PHE A 64 -2.02 -1.15 -21.40
CA PHE A 64 -0.99 -1.11 -22.44
C PHE A 64 -1.17 -2.22 -23.48
N ASN A 65 -1.36 -3.47 -23.05
CA ASN A 65 -1.59 -4.61 -23.94
C ASN A 65 -2.84 -4.41 -24.80
N ARG A 66 -3.91 -3.86 -24.22
CA ARG A 66 -5.15 -3.56 -24.94
C ARG A 66 -4.96 -2.43 -25.96
N ALA A 67 -4.16 -1.40 -25.64
CA ALA A 67 -3.82 -0.35 -26.59
C ALA A 67 -3.02 -0.90 -27.78
N ILE A 68 -2.01 -1.75 -27.53
CA ILE A 68 -1.21 -2.37 -28.59
C ILE A 68 -2.06 -3.25 -29.52
N GLN A 69 -2.96 -4.07 -28.96
CA GLN A 69 -3.87 -4.91 -29.76
C GLN A 69 -4.80 -4.12 -30.67
N ASN A 70 -5.16 -2.89 -30.30
CA ASN A 70 -5.98 -2.01 -31.14
C ASN A 70 -5.21 -1.38 -32.31
N TYR A 71 -3.87 -1.41 -32.30
CA TYR A 71 -3.01 -0.94 -33.40
C TYR A 71 -2.52 -2.06 -34.32
N SER A 72 -2.75 -3.33 -33.98
CA SER A 72 -2.35 -4.49 -34.80
C SER A 72 -3.44 -4.99 -35.75
N GLN A 73 -4.50 -4.20 -35.99
CA GLN A 73 -5.48 -4.43 -37.06
C GLN A 73 -5.22 -3.51 -38.26
#